data_AF-A0A367EE76-F1
#
_entry.id   AF-A0A367EE76-F1
#
_cell.length_a   1.000
_cell.length_b   1.000
_cell.length_c   1.000
_cell.angle_alpha   90.00
_cell.angle_beta   90.00
_cell.angle_gamma   90.00
#
_symmetry.space_group_name_H-M   'P 1'
#
loop_
_entity.id
_entity.type
_entity.pdbx_description
1 polymer ?
#
loop_
_entity_poly.entity_id
_entity_poly.type
_entity_poly.pdbx_seq_one_letter_code
_entity_poly.pdbx_strand_id
1 'polypeptide(L)'
;MTSGVSGMVLTHRHGHGGFDALIVRDNKKPGENRLAEVAYRPGQKADVQPLDWKGSDVPVDLESLDEVPGHHGQYVAVASEGKGYRFDVDGGTAHVRDTFTLPGIGEDDNIEDFALTSRHGKPAAVWADRGQDQRPSTVYAARVSLGAHRTGFGAVTDAELRAPYPAEHVRHASDLKITASGSLLVSSASDPGDDGPFDSAVYTAGTVAVHRSGAALHIADDPDVLETFPDHKIEALACLPGSRTGALGTDDENAGGALRTARFCER
;
A
#
# COMPACT_ATOMS: atom_id res chain seq x y z
N MET A 1 14.54 2.03 -11.51
CA MET A 1 15.13 2.77 -10.37
C MET A 1 16.16 1.85 -9.75
N THR A 2 16.93 2.28 -8.76
CA THR A 2 17.96 1.40 -8.13
C THR A 2 17.49 0.78 -6.82
N SER A 3 16.25 1.03 -6.43
CA SER A 3 15.68 0.71 -5.13
C SER A 3 14.21 0.36 -5.30
N GLY A 4 13.71 -0.49 -4.43
CA GLY A 4 12.32 -0.91 -4.35
C GLY A 4 11.31 0.20 -4.10
N VAL A 5 10.05 -0.16 -4.31
CA VAL A 5 8.85 0.63 -3.99
C VAL A 5 7.93 -0.27 -3.20
N SER A 6 7.88 -0.05 -1.89
CA SER A 6 7.05 -0.85 -0.97
C SER A 6 5.65 -0.28 -0.81
N GLY A 7 5.41 0.98 -1.20
CA GLY A 7 4.07 1.54 -1.17
C GLY A 7 4.00 2.85 -1.95
N MET A 8 2.81 3.19 -2.46
CA MET A 8 2.64 4.32 -3.37
C MET A 8 1.27 4.98 -3.26
N VAL A 9 1.25 6.30 -3.47
CA VAL A 9 0.04 7.07 -3.77
C VAL A 9 0.28 8.04 -4.92
N LEU A 10 -0.70 8.19 -5.80
CA LEU A 10 -0.60 9.14 -6.92
C LEU A 10 -0.92 10.55 -6.44
N THR A 11 -0.03 11.50 -6.74
CA THR A 11 -0.22 12.92 -6.43
C THR A 11 -0.67 13.69 -7.67
N HIS A 12 -0.31 13.21 -8.87
CA HIS A 12 -0.73 13.82 -10.12
C HIS A 12 -0.81 12.81 -11.26
N ARG A 13 -1.71 13.07 -12.23
CA ARG A 13 -1.81 12.31 -13.47
C ARG A 13 -1.40 13.17 -14.66
N HIS A 14 -0.55 12.62 -15.52
CA HIS A 14 -0.17 13.22 -16.79
C HIS A 14 -0.85 12.52 -17.96
N GLY A 15 -0.79 13.15 -19.14
CA GLY A 15 -1.20 12.52 -20.39
C GLY A 15 -0.39 11.24 -20.68
N HIS A 16 -0.97 10.36 -21.50
CA HIS A 16 -0.30 9.15 -22.00
C HIS A 16 0.21 8.15 -20.95
N GLY A 17 -0.38 8.12 -19.75
CA GLY A 17 -0.02 7.15 -18.71
C GLY A 17 1.14 7.56 -17.81
N GLY A 18 1.64 8.79 -17.95
CA GLY A 18 2.54 9.38 -16.96
C GLY A 18 1.81 9.76 -15.66
N PHE A 19 2.54 9.78 -14.56
CA PHE A 19 2.02 10.17 -13.25
C PHE A 19 3.13 10.74 -12.38
N ASP A 20 2.75 11.50 -11.36
CA ASP A 20 3.61 11.80 -10.23
C ASP A 20 3.04 11.08 -9.01
N ALA A 21 3.92 10.62 -8.12
CA ALA A 21 3.57 9.81 -6.97
C ALA A 21 4.46 10.14 -5.77
N LEU A 22 3.95 9.83 -4.59
CA LEU A 22 4.73 9.68 -3.37
C LEU A 22 4.90 8.18 -3.13
N ILE A 23 6.12 7.75 -2.78
CA ILE A 23 6.45 6.36 -2.50
C ILE A 23 7.14 6.20 -1.15
N VAL A 24 6.93 5.05 -0.50
CA VAL A 24 7.72 4.59 0.65
C VAL A 24 8.68 3.49 0.24
N ARG A 25 9.64 3.21 1.13
CA ARG A 25 10.68 2.19 0.99
C ARG A 25 10.84 1.46 2.32
N ASP A 26 10.96 0.15 2.26
CA ASP A 26 11.21 -0.79 3.36
C ASP A 26 12.61 -0.65 4.00
N ASN A 27 13.34 0.44 3.71
CA ASN A 27 14.71 0.62 4.16
C ASN A 27 14.83 0.58 5.70
N LYS A 28 15.92 0.00 6.20
CA LYS A 28 16.08 -0.34 7.62
C LYS A 28 17.24 0.39 8.31
N LYS A 29 18.26 0.84 7.57
CA LYS A 29 19.50 1.36 8.15
C LYS A 29 19.48 2.88 8.32
N PRO A 30 20.23 3.44 9.29
CA PRO A 30 20.38 4.88 9.43
C PRO A 30 20.93 5.54 8.16
N GLY A 31 20.37 6.69 7.77
CA GLY A 31 20.83 7.48 6.62
C GLY A 31 20.24 7.06 5.26
N GLU A 32 19.57 5.92 5.18
CA GLU A 32 18.79 5.53 4.00
C GLU A 32 17.50 6.37 3.90
N ASN A 33 17.07 6.72 2.68
CA ASN A 33 15.83 7.46 2.47
C ASN A 33 14.60 6.56 2.68
N ARG A 34 13.52 7.10 3.24
CA ARG A 34 12.27 6.37 3.52
C ARG A 34 11.11 6.73 2.61
N LEU A 35 11.18 7.91 2.01
CA LEU A 35 10.08 8.52 1.28
C LEU A 35 10.63 9.30 0.10
N ALA A 36 10.06 9.13 -1.09
CA ALA A 36 10.47 9.86 -2.28
C ALA A 36 9.26 10.34 -3.09
N GLU A 37 9.37 11.53 -3.69
CA GLU A 37 8.52 11.95 -4.79
C GLU A 37 9.08 11.35 -6.08
N VAL A 38 8.20 10.89 -6.96
CA VAL A 38 8.58 10.29 -8.23
C VAL A 38 7.75 10.86 -9.35
N ALA A 39 8.42 11.30 -10.42
CA ALA A 39 7.79 11.61 -11.69
C ALA A 39 8.04 10.49 -12.69
N TYR A 40 6.98 9.80 -13.09
CA TYR A 40 7.02 8.73 -14.08
C TYR A 40 6.48 9.20 -15.43
N ARG A 41 7.26 8.95 -16.49
CA ARG A 41 6.84 9.14 -17.88
C ARG A 41 7.19 7.87 -18.66
N PRO A 42 6.24 7.25 -19.40
CA PRO A 42 6.51 6.04 -20.15
C PRO A 42 7.70 6.17 -21.11
N GLY A 43 8.55 5.16 -21.14
CA GLY A 43 9.76 5.13 -21.98
C GLY A 43 10.91 6.00 -21.49
N GLN A 44 10.76 6.68 -20.35
CA GLN A 44 11.81 7.47 -19.72
C GLN A 44 12.21 6.88 -18.37
N LYS A 45 13.43 7.19 -17.93
CA LYS A 45 13.85 6.90 -16.56
C LYS A 45 13.00 7.76 -15.61
N ALA A 46 12.41 7.15 -14.59
CA ALA A 46 11.68 7.89 -13.55
C ALA A 46 12.63 8.87 -12.83
N ASP A 47 12.15 10.08 -12.61
CA ASP A 47 12.84 11.07 -11.79
C ASP A 47 12.42 10.87 -10.33
N VAL A 48 13.38 10.73 -9.43
CA VAL A 48 13.15 10.32 -8.04
C VAL A 48 13.83 11.34 -7.14
N GLN A 49 13.02 12.03 -6.34
CA GLN A 49 13.47 13.04 -5.40
C GLN A 49 13.22 12.56 -3.95
N PRO A 50 14.27 12.20 -3.20
CA PRO A 50 14.15 11.87 -1.79
C PRO A 50 13.54 13.03 -0.98
N LEU A 51 12.63 12.73 -0.06
CA LEU A 51 12.16 13.68 0.95
C LEU A 51 12.93 13.54 2.26
N ASP A 52 13.06 14.66 2.96
CA ASP A 52 13.49 14.69 4.36
C ASP A 52 12.37 14.22 5.28
N TRP A 53 12.72 13.47 6.32
CA TRP A 53 11.77 13.05 7.36
C TRP A 53 11.92 13.91 8.62
N LYS A 54 10.84 14.56 9.05
CA LYS A 54 10.76 15.37 10.28
C LYS A 54 9.74 14.77 11.24
N GLY A 55 10.19 13.79 12.02
CA GLY A 55 9.49 13.21 13.15
C GLY A 55 10.45 12.95 14.30
N SER A 56 9.93 12.55 15.46
CA SER A 56 10.76 12.17 16.61
C SER A 56 11.59 10.91 16.33
N ASP A 57 11.03 9.98 15.56
CA ASP A 57 11.65 8.73 15.17
C ASP A 57 11.77 8.67 13.64
N VAL A 58 12.88 8.11 13.16
CA VAL A 58 13.01 7.69 11.77
C VAL A 58 12.31 6.33 11.64
N PRO A 59 11.34 6.18 10.72
CA PRO A 59 10.66 4.90 10.54
C PRO A 59 11.66 3.87 10.01
N VAL A 60 11.40 2.62 10.37
CA VAL A 60 12.15 1.45 9.90
C VAL A 60 11.12 0.59 9.20
N ASP A 61 11.45 0.08 8.01
CA ASP A 61 10.60 -0.92 7.36
C ASP A 61 9.21 -0.39 6.99
N LEU A 62 9.14 0.74 6.26
CA LEU A 62 7.85 1.26 5.77
C LEU A 62 7.35 0.42 4.60
N GLU A 63 6.22 -0.24 4.80
CA GLU A 63 5.65 -1.19 3.85
C GLU A 63 4.43 -0.67 3.13
N SER A 64 3.78 0.40 3.59
CA SER A 64 2.59 0.89 2.89
C SER A 64 2.35 2.37 3.07
N LEU A 65 1.58 2.95 2.15
CA LEU A 65 1.31 4.37 2.05
C LEU A 65 -0.08 4.61 1.46
N ASP A 66 -0.82 5.55 2.04
CA ASP A 66 -2.04 6.08 1.42
C ASP A 66 -2.30 7.56 1.77
N GLU A 67 -3.09 8.25 0.93
CA GLU A 67 -3.53 9.63 1.16
C GLU A 67 -4.74 9.66 2.10
N VAL A 68 -4.76 10.64 3.01
CA VAL A 68 -5.91 10.87 3.89
C VAL A 68 -7.11 11.35 3.08
N PRO A 69 -8.26 10.63 3.08
CA PRO A 69 -9.39 10.99 2.25
C PRO A 69 -9.91 12.41 2.53
N GLY A 70 -9.91 13.26 1.49
CA GLY A 70 -10.39 14.65 1.58
C GLY A 70 -9.34 15.65 2.10
N HIS A 71 -8.11 15.23 2.33
CA HIS A 71 -7.03 16.07 2.83
C HIS A 71 -5.78 15.96 1.97
N HIS A 72 -5.74 16.72 0.87
CA HIS A 72 -4.59 16.72 -0.04
C HIS A 72 -3.29 17.07 0.66
N GLY A 73 -2.24 16.32 0.34
CA GLY A 73 -0.91 16.48 0.94
C GLY A 73 -0.76 15.88 2.34
N GLN A 74 -1.80 15.20 2.86
CA GLN A 74 -1.73 14.45 4.12
C GLN A 74 -1.75 12.96 3.84
N TYR A 75 -0.85 12.23 4.47
CA TYR A 75 -0.63 10.82 4.19
C TYR A 75 -0.50 10.02 5.47
N VAL A 76 -0.66 8.71 5.33
CA VAL A 76 -0.34 7.73 6.36
C VAL A 76 0.58 6.69 5.76
N ALA A 77 1.74 6.49 6.37
CA ALA A 77 2.60 5.34 6.08
C ALA A 77 2.60 4.38 7.26
N VAL A 78 2.74 3.08 6.99
CA VAL A 78 2.75 2.04 8.02
C VAL A 78 4.00 1.19 7.87
N ALA A 79 4.64 0.89 9.01
CA ALA A 79 5.76 -0.02 9.10
C ALA A 79 5.31 -1.47 9.38
N SER A 80 6.16 -2.43 9.06
CA SER A 80 5.93 -3.88 9.25
C SER A 80 5.43 -4.28 10.64
N GLU A 81 5.89 -3.60 11.69
CA GLU A 81 5.44 -3.80 13.09
C GLU A 81 4.04 -3.23 13.39
N GLY A 82 3.33 -2.72 12.39
CA GLY A 82 2.03 -2.07 12.53
C GLY A 82 2.09 -0.65 13.12
N LYS A 83 3.27 -0.02 13.15
CA LYS A 83 3.44 1.38 13.56
C LYS A 83 3.10 2.32 12.40
N GLY A 84 2.06 3.13 12.59
CA GLY A 84 1.60 4.11 11.62
C GLY A 84 2.15 5.51 11.90
N TYR A 85 2.39 6.24 10.82
CA TYR A 85 2.88 7.61 10.81
C TYR A 85 1.97 8.46 9.93
N ARG A 86 1.26 9.42 10.53
CA ARG A 86 0.50 10.40 9.76
C ARG A 86 1.32 11.67 9.61
N PHE A 87 1.44 12.18 8.39
CA PHE A 87 2.31 13.31 8.09
C PHE A 87 1.77 14.17 6.95
N ASP A 88 2.24 15.42 6.90
CA ASP A 88 2.09 16.28 5.72
C ASP A 88 3.35 16.25 4.87
N VAL A 89 3.21 16.47 3.58
CA VAL A 89 4.35 16.78 2.70
C VAL A 89 4.32 18.25 2.30
N ASP A 90 5.40 18.97 2.56
CA ASP A 90 5.62 20.35 2.12
C ASP A 90 7.09 20.58 1.79
N GLY A 91 7.37 21.25 0.67
CA GLY A 91 8.73 21.65 0.29
C GLY A 91 9.78 20.52 0.27
N GLY A 92 9.40 19.31 -0.13
CA GLY A 92 10.30 18.14 -0.11
C GLY A 92 10.58 17.56 1.28
N THR A 93 9.75 17.90 2.27
CA THR A 93 9.87 17.42 3.65
C THR A 93 8.55 16.80 4.12
N ALA A 94 8.64 15.63 4.75
CA ALA A 94 7.55 14.97 5.45
C ALA A 94 7.52 15.39 6.93
N HIS A 95 6.44 16.05 7.36
CA HIS A 95 6.25 16.54 8.72
C HIS A 95 5.27 15.64 9.49
N VAL A 96 5.79 14.85 10.42
CA VAL A 96 4.98 13.91 11.21
C VAL A 96 4.06 14.67 12.17
N ARG A 97 2.77 14.37 12.08
CA ARG A 97 1.71 14.94 12.95
C ARG A 97 1.47 14.08 14.19
N ASP A 98 1.42 12.78 13.99
CA ASP A 98 1.22 11.78 15.04
C ASP A 98 1.67 10.40 14.57
N THR A 99 1.92 9.56 15.55
CA THR A 99 2.20 8.15 15.38
C THR A 99 1.15 7.33 16.14
N PHE A 100 0.91 6.11 15.70
CA PHE A 100 -0.06 5.20 16.30
C PHE A 100 0.34 3.75 16.05
N THR A 101 -0.32 2.83 16.74
CA THR A 101 -0.21 1.39 16.50
C THR A 101 -1.54 0.91 15.94
N LEU A 102 -1.50 0.08 14.90
CA LEU A 102 -2.69 -0.56 14.37
C LEU A 102 -3.28 -1.52 15.42
N PRO A 103 -4.59 -1.44 15.70
CA PRO A 103 -5.21 -2.29 16.70
C PRO A 103 -5.42 -3.72 16.15
N GLY A 104 -5.48 -4.71 17.05
CA GLY A 104 -5.91 -6.07 16.68
C GLY A 104 -4.86 -6.93 15.97
N ILE A 105 -3.68 -6.39 15.68
CA ILE A 105 -2.57 -7.16 15.12
C ILE A 105 -2.07 -8.21 16.14
N GLY A 106 -1.75 -9.40 15.65
CA GLY A 106 -1.11 -10.48 16.39
C GLY A 106 0.38 -10.23 16.63
N GLU A 107 1.01 -11.06 17.47
CA GLU A 107 2.44 -10.96 17.79
C GLU A 107 3.33 -11.32 16.59
N ASP A 108 2.86 -12.22 15.73
CA ASP A 108 3.59 -12.72 14.55
C ASP A 108 3.17 -12.02 13.24
N ASP A 109 2.33 -10.99 13.32
CA ASP A 109 1.88 -10.25 12.14
C ASP A 109 3.02 -9.40 11.58
N ASN A 110 3.21 -9.52 10.27
CA ASN A 110 4.10 -8.65 9.51
C ASN A 110 3.24 -7.85 8.53
N ILE A 111 2.96 -6.60 8.89
CA ILE A 111 2.04 -5.71 8.18
C ILE A 111 2.70 -5.16 6.92
N GLU A 112 2.33 -5.70 5.76
CA GLU A 112 2.80 -5.18 4.48
C GLU A 112 1.78 -4.17 3.90
N ASP A 113 0.51 -4.22 4.30
CA ASP A 113 -0.54 -3.52 3.59
C ASP A 113 -1.32 -2.50 4.44
N PHE A 114 -1.64 -1.34 3.83
CA PHE A 114 -2.51 -0.32 4.43
C PHE A 114 -3.23 0.52 3.37
N ALA A 115 -4.53 0.78 3.58
CA ALA A 115 -5.29 1.75 2.80
C ALA A 115 -6.35 2.48 3.64
N LEU A 116 -6.69 3.68 3.18
CA LEU A 116 -7.76 4.52 3.69
C LEU A 116 -8.88 4.62 2.66
N THR A 117 -10.11 4.66 3.16
CA THR A 117 -11.28 4.97 2.32
C THR A 117 -12.26 5.83 3.09
N SER A 118 -13.15 6.53 2.37
CA SER A 118 -14.20 7.33 2.98
C SER A 118 -15.53 7.20 2.23
N ARG A 119 -16.61 7.00 2.99
CA ARG A 119 -17.98 7.03 2.48
C ARG A 119 -18.81 8.01 3.26
N HIS A 120 -19.43 8.95 2.55
CA HIS A 120 -20.26 10.01 3.16
C HIS A 120 -19.52 10.75 4.29
N GLY A 121 -18.24 11.06 4.08
CA GLY A 121 -17.39 11.76 5.03
C GLY A 121 -16.94 10.92 6.24
N LYS A 122 -17.10 9.60 6.20
CA LYS A 122 -16.71 8.69 7.27
C LYS A 122 -15.51 7.87 6.81
N PRO A 123 -14.32 8.11 7.39
CA PRO A 123 -13.15 7.36 7.01
C PRO A 123 -13.12 5.99 7.71
N ALA A 124 -12.52 5.03 7.02
CA ALA A 124 -12.14 3.71 7.50
C ALA A 124 -10.72 3.40 7.05
N ALA A 125 -10.04 2.57 7.81
CA ALA A 125 -8.74 2.01 7.46
C ALA A 125 -8.89 0.51 7.26
N VAL A 126 -8.11 -0.03 6.33
CA VAL A 126 -7.90 -1.46 6.11
C VAL A 126 -6.41 -1.71 6.12
N TRP A 127 -5.98 -2.76 6.80
CA TRP A 127 -4.59 -3.19 6.84
C TRP A 127 -4.53 -4.70 6.81
N ALA A 128 -3.41 -5.26 6.40
CA ALA A 128 -3.23 -6.70 6.39
C ALA A 128 -1.81 -7.09 6.76
N ASP A 129 -1.68 -8.24 7.43
CA ASP A 129 -0.40 -8.93 7.44
C ASP A 129 -0.18 -9.65 6.10
N ARG A 130 1.07 -9.86 5.72
CA ARG A 130 1.42 -10.44 4.42
C ARG A 130 0.89 -11.85 4.17
N GLY A 131 0.68 -12.64 5.22
CA GLY A 131 0.52 -14.09 5.13
C GLY A 131 1.76 -14.79 4.56
N GLN A 132 1.86 -16.12 4.70
CA GLN A 132 2.96 -16.85 4.10
C GLN A 132 2.60 -18.31 3.81
N ASP A 133 2.78 -18.72 2.55
CA ASP A 133 2.57 -20.08 2.06
C ASP A 133 1.17 -20.62 2.40
N GLN A 134 1.08 -21.45 3.44
CA GLN A 134 -0.18 -22.06 3.90
C GLN A 134 -0.91 -21.19 4.93
N ARG A 135 -0.21 -20.26 5.57
CA ARG A 135 -0.78 -19.30 6.53
C ARG A 135 -1.41 -18.15 5.73
N PRO A 136 -2.75 -18.00 5.75
CA PRO A 136 -3.41 -16.91 5.05
C PRO A 136 -2.95 -15.56 5.61
N SER A 137 -3.13 -14.51 4.81
CA SER A 137 -3.09 -13.13 5.31
C SER A 137 -4.34 -12.88 6.16
N THR A 138 -4.22 -12.11 7.23
CA THR A 138 -5.33 -11.57 7.99
C THR A 138 -5.56 -10.12 7.57
N VAL A 139 -6.73 -9.84 7.01
CA VAL A 139 -7.14 -8.50 6.60
C VAL A 139 -8.03 -7.93 7.69
N TYR A 140 -7.66 -6.77 8.20
CA TYR A 140 -8.36 -6.05 9.25
C TYR A 140 -9.00 -4.79 8.70
N ALA A 141 -10.11 -4.37 9.31
CA ALA A 141 -10.73 -3.09 9.04
C ALA A 141 -11.30 -2.47 10.31
N ALA A 142 -11.23 -1.14 10.37
CA ALA A 142 -11.92 -0.37 11.40
C ALA A 142 -12.32 1.01 10.88
N ARG A 143 -13.31 1.60 11.54
CA ARG A 143 -13.50 3.06 11.44
C ARG A 143 -12.27 3.74 12.01
N VAL A 144 -11.77 4.74 11.30
CA VAL A 144 -10.66 5.57 11.77
C VAL A 144 -11.15 6.97 12.07
N SER A 145 -10.55 7.60 13.07
CA SER A 145 -10.74 9.00 13.42
C SER A 145 -9.40 9.70 13.29
N LEU A 146 -9.28 10.54 12.26
CA LEU A 146 -8.06 11.28 11.95
C LEU A 146 -8.14 12.68 12.57
N GLY A 147 -8.20 12.74 13.90
CA GLY A 147 -8.32 14.00 14.65
C GLY A 147 -7.09 14.90 14.48
N ALA A 148 -7.15 16.16 14.91
CA ALA A 148 -6.05 17.11 14.69
C ALA A 148 -4.68 16.65 15.23
N HIS A 149 -4.67 15.88 16.32
CA HIS A 149 -3.43 15.45 17.01
C HIS A 149 -3.36 13.96 17.32
N ARG A 150 -4.41 13.18 17.04
CA ARG A 150 -4.38 11.74 17.28
C ARG A 150 -5.21 11.00 16.26
N THR A 151 -4.65 9.90 15.79
CA THR A 151 -5.35 8.84 15.10
C THR A 151 -5.97 7.89 16.12
N GLY A 152 -7.20 7.47 15.88
CA GLY A 152 -7.91 6.50 16.72
C GLY A 152 -8.76 5.57 15.89
N PHE A 153 -9.02 4.38 16.43
CA PHE A 153 -9.73 3.32 15.73
C PHE A 153 -10.98 2.90 16.51
N GLY A 154 -12.01 2.50 15.78
CA GLY A 154 -13.19 1.85 16.32
C GLY A 154 -12.97 0.36 16.55
N ALA A 155 -14.06 -0.40 16.66
CA ALA A 155 -14.01 -1.86 16.68
C ALA A 155 -13.39 -2.38 15.38
N VAL A 156 -12.50 -3.38 15.53
CA VAL A 156 -11.83 -4.07 14.43
C VAL A 156 -12.70 -5.24 13.98
N THR A 157 -12.78 -5.43 12.67
CA THR A 157 -13.25 -6.67 12.04
C THR A 157 -12.12 -7.25 11.22
N ASP A 158 -12.02 -8.56 11.18
CA ASP A 158 -10.97 -9.27 10.43
C ASP A 158 -11.57 -10.37 9.53
N ALA A 159 -10.79 -10.79 8.54
CA ALA A 159 -11.07 -11.92 7.66
C ALA A 159 -9.77 -12.50 7.09
N GLU A 160 -9.75 -13.80 6.83
CA GLU A 160 -8.62 -14.45 6.16
C GLU A 160 -8.64 -14.20 4.65
N LEU A 161 -7.46 -14.01 4.06
CA LEU A 161 -7.22 -13.82 2.64
C LEU A 161 -6.18 -14.84 2.15
N ARG A 162 -6.53 -15.51 1.05
CA ARG A 162 -5.60 -16.34 0.28
C ARG A 162 -5.49 -15.80 -1.13
N ALA A 163 -4.27 -15.54 -1.55
CA ALA A 163 -4.00 -15.17 -2.92
C ALA A 163 -4.31 -16.34 -3.87
N PRO A 164 -4.94 -16.08 -5.03
CA PRO A 164 -5.17 -17.09 -6.06
C PRO A 164 -3.89 -17.44 -6.85
N TYR A 165 -2.86 -16.59 -6.78
CA TYR A 165 -1.57 -16.71 -7.44
C TYR A 165 -0.53 -15.88 -6.67
N PRO A 166 0.76 -16.26 -6.62
CA PRO A 166 1.34 -17.50 -7.12
C PRO A 166 1.00 -18.71 -6.25
N ALA A 167 1.44 -19.91 -6.66
CA ALA A 167 1.11 -21.17 -5.98
C ALA A 167 2.16 -21.63 -4.95
N GLU A 168 3.38 -21.09 -5.02
CA GLU A 168 4.52 -21.47 -4.17
C GLU A 168 5.21 -20.22 -3.63
N HIS A 169 5.82 -20.33 -2.45
CA HIS A 169 6.53 -19.24 -1.77
C HIS A 169 5.66 -17.99 -1.58
N VAL A 170 4.38 -18.20 -1.27
CA VAL A 170 3.35 -17.17 -1.45
C VAL A 170 3.42 -16.15 -0.31
N ARG A 171 3.54 -14.87 -0.67
CA ARG A 171 3.03 -13.74 0.12
C ARG A 171 1.61 -13.45 -0.38
N HIS A 172 0.64 -13.59 0.52
CA HIS A 172 -0.77 -13.45 0.13
C HIS A 172 -1.17 -12.01 -0.10
N ALA A 173 -0.54 -11.06 0.59
CA ALA A 173 -0.74 -9.63 0.40
C ALA A 173 0.61 -8.92 0.45
N SER A 174 0.86 -8.07 -0.54
CA SER A 174 2.11 -7.31 -0.77
C SER A 174 1.84 -5.82 -1.01
N ASP A 175 0.58 -5.44 -1.28
CA ASP A 175 0.01 -4.09 -1.12
C ASP A 175 -1.52 -4.23 -1.31
N LEU A 176 -2.29 -3.31 -0.71
CA LEU A 176 -3.73 -3.22 -0.94
C LEU A 176 -4.18 -1.79 -1.19
N LYS A 177 -5.24 -1.66 -2.00
CA LYS A 177 -5.94 -0.40 -2.23
C LYS A 177 -7.45 -0.61 -2.29
N ILE A 178 -8.21 0.40 -1.88
CA ILE A 178 -9.67 0.38 -1.91
C ILE A 178 -10.15 1.28 -3.04
N THR A 179 -10.89 0.71 -3.99
CA THR A 179 -11.40 1.50 -5.12
C THR A 179 -12.52 2.45 -4.69
N ALA A 180 -12.84 3.38 -5.58
CA ALA A 180 -13.98 4.27 -5.39
C ALA A 180 -15.34 3.56 -5.34
N SER A 181 -15.45 2.28 -5.72
CA SER A 181 -16.67 1.46 -5.54
C SER A 181 -16.66 0.68 -4.20
N GLY A 182 -15.48 0.52 -3.59
CA GLY A 182 -15.28 -0.21 -2.35
C GLY A 182 -14.65 -1.58 -2.57
N SER A 183 -14.32 -1.94 -3.82
CA SER A 183 -13.55 -3.15 -4.12
C SER A 183 -12.17 -3.09 -3.46
N LEU A 184 -11.74 -4.22 -2.92
CA LEU A 184 -10.41 -4.41 -2.34
C LEU A 184 -9.49 -4.98 -3.42
N LEU A 185 -8.58 -4.15 -3.93
CA LEU A 185 -7.50 -4.57 -4.81
C LEU A 185 -6.30 -4.97 -3.97
N VAL A 186 -5.68 -6.10 -4.30
CA VAL A 186 -4.53 -6.64 -3.59
C VAL A 186 -3.49 -7.11 -4.61
N SER A 187 -2.22 -6.91 -4.29
CA SER A 187 -1.10 -7.62 -4.92
C SER A 187 -0.60 -8.75 -4.04
N SER A 188 -0.15 -9.83 -4.67
CA SER A 188 0.51 -10.97 -4.04
C SER A 188 1.79 -11.28 -4.79
N ALA A 189 2.77 -11.87 -4.13
CA ALA A 189 4.05 -12.21 -4.73
C ALA A 189 4.56 -13.59 -4.30
N SER A 190 5.41 -14.21 -5.11
CA SER A 190 6.24 -15.32 -4.69
C SER A 190 7.53 -14.74 -4.13
N ASP A 191 7.97 -15.22 -2.98
CA ASP A 191 9.20 -14.75 -2.37
C ASP A 191 9.94 -15.89 -1.67
N PRO A 192 10.79 -16.64 -2.41
CA PRO A 192 11.67 -17.65 -1.84
C PRO A 192 12.92 -17.06 -1.14
N GLY A 193 13.15 -15.74 -1.14
CA GLY A 193 14.33 -15.08 -0.59
C GLY A 193 14.79 -13.87 -1.42
N ASP A 194 16.02 -13.41 -1.21
CA ASP A 194 16.49 -12.08 -1.67
C ASP A 194 16.89 -11.99 -3.17
N ASP A 195 16.86 -13.10 -3.90
CA ASP A 195 17.30 -13.17 -5.30
C ASP A 195 16.18 -13.75 -6.17
N GLY A 196 15.47 -12.85 -6.86
CA GLY A 196 14.41 -13.21 -7.80
C GLY A 196 14.89 -14.05 -9.01
N PRO A 197 14.02 -14.33 -9.98
CA PRO A 197 12.76 -13.65 -10.23
C PRO A 197 11.61 -14.03 -9.29
N PHE A 198 10.69 -13.09 -9.12
CA PHE A 198 9.48 -13.27 -8.31
C PHE A 198 8.26 -13.11 -9.20
N ASP A 199 7.33 -14.03 -9.14
CA ASP A 199 6.05 -13.88 -9.81
C ASP A 199 5.05 -13.18 -8.91
N SER A 200 4.19 -12.35 -9.49
CA SER A 200 3.12 -11.70 -8.72
C SER A 200 1.81 -11.61 -9.50
N ALA A 201 0.75 -11.26 -8.79
CA ALA A 201 -0.54 -10.95 -9.40
C ALA A 201 -1.16 -9.72 -8.74
N VAL A 202 -2.06 -9.08 -9.48
CA VAL A 202 -3.03 -8.13 -8.92
C VAL A 202 -4.40 -8.72 -9.10
N TYR A 203 -5.21 -8.70 -8.04
CA TYR A 203 -6.52 -9.33 -8.03
C TYR A 203 -7.52 -8.54 -7.18
N THR A 204 -8.81 -8.78 -7.41
CA THR A 204 -9.88 -8.26 -6.54
C THR A 204 -10.19 -9.27 -5.46
N ALA A 205 -9.81 -8.95 -4.22
CA ALA A 205 -9.95 -9.82 -3.06
C ALA A 205 -11.37 -9.83 -2.46
N GLY A 206 -12.15 -8.77 -2.70
CA GLY A 206 -13.45 -8.62 -2.07
C GLY A 206 -13.90 -7.16 -1.99
N THR A 207 -14.61 -6.81 -0.91
CA THR A 207 -15.17 -5.46 -0.75
C THR A 207 -15.09 -4.95 0.70
N VAL A 208 -15.02 -3.63 0.81
CA VAL A 208 -15.03 -2.88 2.06
C VAL A 208 -16.26 -1.98 2.09
N ALA A 209 -17.12 -2.17 3.09
CA ALA A 209 -18.27 -1.30 3.32
C ALA A 209 -18.06 -0.44 4.57
N VAL A 210 -18.34 0.86 4.46
CA VAL A 210 -18.19 1.79 5.58
C VAL A 210 -19.57 2.21 6.09
N HIS A 211 -19.86 1.84 7.34
CA HIS A 211 -21.14 2.10 8.00
C HIS A 211 -20.99 3.10 9.15
N ARG A 212 -22.13 3.48 9.74
CA ARG A 212 -22.12 4.31 10.97
C ARG A 212 -21.43 3.61 12.13
N SER A 213 -21.69 2.32 12.30
CA SER A 213 -21.23 1.49 13.42
C SER A 213 -19.82 0.94 13.26
N GLY A 214 -19.27 0.85 12.04
CA GLY A 214 -18.02 0.15 11.78
C GLY A 214 -17.62 0.19 10.32
N ALA A 215 -16.50 -0.49 10.02
CA ALA A 215 -16.19 -0.97 8.68
C ALA A 215 -16.55 -2.45 8.63
N ALA A 216 -16.97 -2.94 7.48
CA ALA A 216 -17.26 -4.36 7.25
C ALA A 216 -16.41 -4.85 6.08
N LEU A 217 -15.83 -6.03 6.26
CA LEU A 217 -15.05 -6.74 5.26
C LEU A 217 -15.85 -7.91 4.70
N HIS A 218 -15.69 -8.13 3.40
CA HIS A 218 -16.10 -9.35 2.74
C HIS A 218 -14.98 -9.76 1.80
N ILE A 219 -14.29 -10.85 2.12
CA ILE A 219 -13.30 -11.50 1.24
C ILE A 219 -14.04 -12.54 0.40
N ALA A 220 -13.77 -12.57 -0.89
CA ALA A 220 -14.37 -13.54 -1.81
C ALA A 220 -13.74 -14.92 -1.61
N ASP A 221 -14.55 -15.98 -1.73
CA ASP A 221 -14.05 -17.36 -1.68
C ASP A 221 -13.08 -17.66 -2.85
N ASP A 222 -13.29 -16.99 -3.99
CA ASP A 222 -12.46 -17.10 -5.20
C ASP A 222 -12.13 -15.69 -5.72
N PRO A 223 -11.00 -15.09 -5.30
CA PRO A 223 -10.57 -13.77 -5.75
C PRO A 223 -10.29 -13.71 -7.26
N ASP A 224 -10.74 -12.65 -7.91
CA ASP A 224 -10.62 -12.49 -9.37
C ASP A 224 -9.26 -11.92 -9.77
N VAL A 225 -8.42 -12.73 -10.43
CA VAL A 225 -7.10 -12.31 -10.93
C VAL A 225 -7.28 -11.36 -12.11
N LEU A 226 -6.80 -10.13 -11.96
CA LEU A 226 -6.90 -9.10 -12.97
C LEU A 226 -5.71 -9.13 -13.94
N GLU A 227 -4.51 -9.38 -13.42
CA GLU A 227 -3.28 -9.46 -14.20
C GLU A 227 -2.21 -10.24 -13.42
N THR A 228 -1.34 -10.94 -14.15
CA THR A 228 -0.14 -11.58 -13.58
C THR A 228 1.13 -10.93 -14.12
N PHE A 229 2.16 -10.89 -13.29
CA PHE A 229 3.44 -10.26 -13.63
C PHE A 229 4.55 -11.28 -13.38
N PRO A 230 4.97 -12.01 -14.44
CA PRO A 230 6.11 -12.91 -14.31
C PRO A 230 7.39 -12.11 -14.10
N ASP A 231 8.27 -12.65 -13.27
CA ASP A 231 9.59 -12.08 -12.97
C ASP A 231 9.58 -10.64 -12.40
N HIS A 232 8.46 -10.21 -11.80
CA HIS A 232 8.32 -8.93 -11.11
C HIS A 232 7.53 -9.08 -9.81
N LYS A 233 8.09 -8.64 -8.68
CA LYS A 233 7.43 -8.54 -7.38
C LYS A 233 6.69 -7.20 -7.26
N ILE A 234 5.38 -7.20 -7.48
CA ILE A 234 4.54 -6.01 -7.30
C ILE A 234 4.28 -5.78 -5.80
N GLU A 235 4.75 -4.64 -5.29
CA GLU A 235 4.68 -4.25 -3.87
C GLU A 235 4.05 -2.87 -3.71
N ALA A 236 3.57 -2.25 -4.80
CA ALA A 236 2.84 -0.99 -4.69
C ALA A 236 1.83 -0.81 -5.81
N LEU A 237 0.60 -0.45 -5.44
CA LEU A 237 -0.52 -0.26 -6.32
C LEU A 237 -1.08 1.15 -6.18
N ALA A 238 -1.48 1.77 -7.29
CA ALA A 238 -2.35 2.94 -7.23
C ALA A 238 -3.19 3.08 -8.51
N CYS A 239 -4.48 3.38 -8.38
CA CYS A 239 -5.33 3.60 -9.55
C CYS A 239 -5.23 5.02 -10.09
N LEU A 240 -5.03 5.17 -11.41
CA LEU A 240 -5.07 6.50 -12.03
C LEU A 240 -6.52 7.01 -12.02
N PRO A 241 -6.80 8.20 -11.47
CA PRO A 241 -8.16 8.72 -11.37
C PRO A 241 -8.91 8.71 -12.72
N GLY A 242 -10.12 8.15 -12.73
CA GLY A 242 -11.00 8.04 -13.90
C GLY A 242 -10.43 7.17 -15.03
N SER A 243 -9.63 6.15 -14.69
CA SER A 243 -8.96 5.27 -15.65
C SER A 243 -9.01 3.81 -15.20
N ARG A 244 -9.08 2.90 -16.18
CA ARG A 244 -8.82 1.47 -15.92
C ARG A 244 -7.34 1.13 -15.74
N THR A 245 -6.48 2.10 -15.98
CA THR A 245 -5.03 1.95 -15.81
C THR A 245 -4.66 2.27 -14.37
N GLY A 246 -3.83 1.45 -13.76
CA GLY A 246 -3.15 1.75 -12.50
C GLY A 246 -1.64 1.82 -12.68
N ALA A 247 -0.98 2.43 -11.71
CA ALA A 247 0.45 2.45 -11.52
C ALA A 247 0.88 1.28 -10.64
N LEU A 248 2.04 0.72 -10.95
CA LEU A 248 2.67 -0.38 -10.22
C LEU A 248 4.08 0.04 -9.80
N GLY A 249 4.44 -0.28 -8.57
CA GLY A 249 5.82 -0.27 -8.08
C GLY A 249 6.31 -1.70 -7.85
N THR A 250 7.58 -1.95 -8.15
CA THR A 250 8.23 -3.23 -7.85
C THR A 250 9.32 -3.06 -6.82
N ASP A 251 9.50 -4.11 -6.02
CA ASP A 251 10.69 -4.34 -5.20
C ASP A 251 11.26 -5.72 -5.50
N ASP A 252 12.13 -5.78 -6.51
CA ASP A 252 12.77 -7.01 -6.96
C ASP A 252 14.08 -7.25 -6.17
N GLU A 253 14.10 -6.86 -4.89
CA GLU A 253 15.21 -7.04 -3.94
C GLU A 253 16.53 -6.45 -4.47
N ASN A 254 17.57 -7.28 -4.60
CA ASN A 254 18.88 -6.88 -5.11
C ASN A 254 18.85 -6.36 -6.57
N ALA A 255 17.80 -6.66 -7.34
CA ALA A 255 17.62 -6.13 -8.69
C ALA A 255 17.06 -4.70 -8.71
N GLY A 256 16.64 -4.17 -7.56
CA GLY A 256 16.06 -2.84 -7.40
C GLY A 256 14.57 -2.80 -7.75
N GLY A 257 14.06 -1.61 -8.08
CA GLY A 257 12.62 -1.42 -8.33
C GLY A 257 12.32 -0.70 -9.65
N ALA A 258 11.10 -0.90 -10.15
CA ALA A 258 10.59 -0.26 -11.35
C ALA A 258 9.21 0.38 -11.11
N LEU A 259 8.88 1.36 -11.95
CA LEU A 259 7.52 1.88 -12.06
C LEU A 259 6.94 1.50 -13.42
N ARG A 260 5.70 1.03 -13.42
CA ARG A 260 4.99 0.60 -14.63
C ARG A 260 3.51 1.00 -14.55
N THR A 261 2.80 0.77 -15.65
CA THR A 261 1.34 0.89 -15.68
C THR A 261 0.73 -0.37 -16.29
N ALA A 262 -0.42 -0.77 -15.77
CA ALA A 262 -1.20 -1.91 -16.25
C ALA A 262 -2.70 -1.65 -16.10
N ARG A 263 -3.55 -2.51 -16.67
CA ARG A 263 -5.01 -2.32 -16.66
C ARG A 263 -5.69 -3.20 -15.61
N PHE A 264 -5.66 -2.76 -14.36
CA PHE A 264 -6.28 -3.47 -13.22
C PHE A 264 -7.28 -2.62 -12.43
N CYS A 265 -7.57 -1.39 -12.87
CA CYS A 265 -8.47 -0.49 -12.15
C CYS A 265 -9.87 -0.49 -12.76
N GLU A 266 -10.85 -0.15 -11.92
CA GLU A 266 -12.23 0.09 -12.32
C GLU A 266 -12.36 1.43 -13.07
N ARG A 267 -13.47 1.64 -13.80
CA ARG A 267 -13.73 2.93 -14.47
C ARG A 267 -14.40 3.94 -13.56
#